data_AF-A0A947TA68-F1
#
_entry.id   AF-A0A947TA68-F1
#
_cell.length_a   1.000
_cell.length_b   1.000
_cell.length_c   1.000
_cell.angle_alpha   90.00
_cell.angle_beta   90.00
_cell.angle_gamma   90.00
#
_symmetry.space_group_name_H-M   'P 1'
#
loop_
_entity.id
_entity.type
_entity.pdbx_description
1 polymer ?
#
loop_
_entity_poly.entity_id
_entity_poly.type
_entity_poly.pdbx_seq_one_letter_code
_entity_poly.pdbx_strand_id
1 'polypeptide(L)'
;MSKPPVMARAVERGLAPLRGRRASHLLPRARLGGPMPWVIAIMVALTVLATGGVLALTNLVDRARADLAGGVTVQIVEADPVLRAAQAERTMAVLRDLPGVGDQRLVPQAELEALIEPWLGGGVRSEVVPLPALIDVRLEGEVHDEALDSLRSALAEVAPDARVDAQSDWLGPVFDAIAALRWLALGLIALLAFTSAAAVWLAARNALNANRSTIEVVHLLGGTDGQIARIFQRSVLIDAALGGLVGLILGAVALTILGAQFAALDAGLVQGGGLDAIDWLLMALVPFAAVAIALLTARMTVLASLRKML
;
A
#
# COMPACT_ATOMS: atom_id res chain seq x y z
N MET A 1 -58.92 10.48 -66.28
CA MET A 1 -58.03 9.36 -65.93
C MET A 1 -57.38 9.68 -64.58
N SER A 2 -57.65 8.85 -63.58
CA SER A 2 -57.38 9.08 -62.16
C SER A 2 -55.93 8.74 -61.79
N LYS A 3 -55.25 9.62 -61.03
CA LYS A 3 -53.90 9.36 -60.50
C LYS A 3 -54.03 8.47 -59.23
N PRO A 4 -53.25 7.40 -59.06
CA PRO A 4 -53.33 6.57 -57.87
C PRO A 4 -52.66 7.25 -56.66
N PRO A 5 -53.09 6.94 -55.42
CA PRO A 5 -52.60 7.61 -54.22
C PRO A 5 -51.21 7.11 -53.78
N VAL A 6 -50.44 8.06 -53.24
CA VAL A 6 -49.02 7.97 -52.82
C VAL A 6 -48.80 7.09 -51.56
N MET A 7 -49.81 6.36 -51.10
CA MET A 7 -49.80 5.67 -49.79
C MET A 7 -49.19 4.27 -49.79
N ALA A 8 -48.77 3.73 -50.92
CA ALA A 8 -48.21 2.37 -50.99
C ALA A 8 -46.71 2.26 -50.61
N ARG A 9 -45.99 3.36 -50.42
CA ARG A 9 -44.54 3.33 -50.10
C ARG A 9 -44.18 3.67 -48.64
N ALA A 10 -45.17 3.95 -47.79
CA ALA A 10 -44.93 4.32 -46.39
C ALA A 10 -44.88 3.13 -45.42
N VAL A 11 -45.30 1.93 -45.85
CA VAL A 11 -45.44 0.76 -44.96
C VAL A 11 -44.19 -0.15 -44.95
N GLU A 12 -43.23 0.05 -45.86
CA GLU A 12 -42.02 -0.80 -45.97
C GLU A 12 -40.79 -0.29 -45.18
N ARG A 13 -40.90 0.81 -44.42
CA ARG A 13 -39.77 1.34 -43.61
C ARG A 13 -39.93 1.15 -42.10
N GLY A 14 -40.52 0.03 -41.70
CA GLY A 14 -40.74 -0.35 -40.30
C GLY A 14 -39.49 -0.81 -39.51
N LEU A 15 -38.26 -0.59 -40.01
CA LEU A 15 -37.02 -0.92 -39.29
C LEU A 15 -35.97 0.17 -39.50
N ALA A 16 -36.27 1.39 -39.04
CA ALA A 16 -35.22 2.38 -38.85
C ALA A 16 -34.49 2.07 -37.53
N PRO A 17 -33.18 1.76 -37.54
CA PRO A 17 -32.43 1.54 -36.31
C PRO A 17 -32.46 2.82 -35.48
N LEU A 18 -32.65 2.69 -34.17
CA LEU A 18 -32.54 3.76 -33.18
C LEU A 18 -31.10 4.31 -33.11
N ARG A 19 -30.65 4.98 -34.17
CA ARG A 19 -29.33 5.61 -34.30
C ARG A 19 -29.53 7.03 -34.81
N GLY A 20 -29.45 7.98 -33.88
CA GLY A 20 -29.51 9.41 -34.19
C GLY A 20 -29.75 10.26 -32.94
N ARG A 21 -29.32 11.54 -33.00
CA ARG A 21 -29.30 12.56 -31.93
C ARG A 21 -30.63 12.79 -31.17
N ARG A 22 -31.75 12.19 -31.62
CA ARG A 22 -33.04 12.26 -30.93
C ARG A 22 -33.15 11.24 -29.78
N ALA A 23 -32.48 10.10 -29.86
CA ALA A 23 -32.40 9.12 -28.75
C ALA A 23 -31.48 9.60 -27.60
N SER A 24 -30.55 10.52 -27.86
CA SER A 24 -29.66 11.08 -26.84
C SER A 24 -30.33 12.06 -25.87
N HIS A 25 -31.60 12.42 -26.09
CA HIS A 25 -32.40 13.22 -25.14
C HIS A 25 -33.23 12.37 -24.17
N LEU A 26 -33.33 11.05 -24.40
CA LEU A 26 -34.07 10.12 -23.54
C LEU A 26 -33.15 9.29 -22.63
N LEU A 27 -31.84 9.37 -22.84
CA LEU A 27 -30.86 8.81 -21.92
C LEU A 27 -30.57 9.86 -20.83
N PRO A 28 -30.65 9.53 -19.53
CA PRO A 28 -30.12 10.39 -18.49
C PRO A 28 -28.66 10.69 -18.84
N ARG A 29 -28.37 11.93 -19.25
CA ARG A 29 -26.97 12.35 -19.42
C ARG A 29 -26.30 12.13 -18.08
N ALA A 30 -25.19 11.40 -18.08
CA ALA A 30 -24.23 11.46 -16.99
C ALA A 30 -24.00 12.96 -16.74
N ARG A 31 -24.52 13.46 -15.62
CA ARG A 31 -24.37 14.87 -15.28
C ARG A 31 -22.92 14.99 -14.86
N LEU A 32 -22.05 15.32 -15.82
CA LEU A 32 -20.64 15.63 -15.60
C LEU A 32 -20.43 16.82 -14.63
N GLY A 33 -21.50 17.47 -14.17
CA GLY A 33 -21.52 18.46 -13.09
C GLY A 33 -22.27 18.02 -11.83
N GLY A 34 -22.56 16.72 -11.66
CA GLY A 34 -23.07 16.19 -10.39
C GLY A 34 -21.95 16.12 -9.34
N PRO A 35 -22.28 16.15 -8.03
CA PRO A 35 -21.27 16.03 -6.97
C PRO A 35 -20.65 14.63 -6.88
N MET A 36 -21.27 13.60 -7.47
CA MET A 36 -20.88 12.20 -7.31
C MET A 36 -19.48 11.84 -7.85
N PRO A 37 -19.11 12.20 -9.11
CA PRO A 37 -17.76 11.95 -9.60
C PRO A 37 -16.67 12.59 -8.73
N TRP A 38 -16.92 13.78 -8.18
CA TRP A 38 -15.98 14.49 -7.31
C TRP A 38 -15.80 13.82 -5.95
N VAL A 39 -16.89 13.36 -5.34
CA VAL A 39 -16.82 12.57 -4.09
C VAL A 39 -16.02 11.29 -4.32
N ILE A 40 -16.27 10.57 -5.42
CA ILE A 40 -15.52 9.37 -5.77
C ILE A 40 -14.05 9.70 -6.04
N ALA A 41 -13.75 10.81 -6.73
CA ALA A 41 -12.38 11.25 -6.97
C ALA A 41 -11.61 11.50 -5.68
N ILE A 42 -12.21 12.20 -4.72
CA ILE A 42 -11.59 12.45 -3.41
C ILE A 42 -11.38 11.13 -2.66
N MET A 43 -12.39 10.26 -2.60
CA MET A 43 -12.26 8.96 -1.92
C MET A 43 -11.19 8.09 -2.56
N VAL A 44 -11.10 8.04 -3.89
CA VAL A 44 -10.07 7.28 -4.59
C VAL A 44 -8.69 7.90 -4.37
N ALA A 45 -8.54 9.22 -4.43
CA ALA A 45 -7.27 9.89 -4.16
C ALA A 45 -6.76 9.59 -2.74
N LEU A 46 -7.63 9.70 -1.73
CA LEU A 46 -7.31 9.35 -0.35
C LEU A 46 -6.97 7.86 -0.19
N THR A 47 -7.70 6.99 -0.90
CA THR A 47 -7.41 5.55 -0.88
C THR A 47 -6.05 5.26 -1.51
N VAL A 48 -5.73 5.87 -2.66
CA VAL A 48 -4.42 5.73 -3.32
C VAL A 48 -3.30 6.23 -2.42
N LEU A 49 -3.50 7.36 -1.72
CA LEU A 49 -2.52 7.87 -0.74
C LEU A 49 -2.32 6.90 0.42
N ALA A 50 -3.40 6.35 0.99
CA ALA A 50 -3.32 5.38 2.07
C ALA A 50 -2.63 4.09 1.61
N THR A 51 -2.99 3.57 0.43
CA THR A 51 -2.37 2.39 -0.18
C THR A 51 -0.88 2.63 -0.45
N GLY A 52 -0.52 3.74 -1.09
CA GLY A 52 0.88 4.09 -1.35
C GLY A 52 1.70 4.24 -0.07
N GLY A 53 1.13 4.87 0.97
CA GLY A 53 1.78 4.99 2.28
C GLY A 53 2.03 3.63 2.94
N VAL A 54 1.07 2.70 2.88
CA VAL A 54 1.21 1.35 3.43
C VAL A 54 2.25 0.53 2.66
N LEU A 55 2.23 0.60 1.33
CA LEU A 55 3.19 -0.12 0.49
C LEU A 55 4.61 0.40 0.73
N ALA A 56 4.80 1.73 0.74
CA ALA A 56 6.09 2.34 1.04
C ALA A 56 6.61 1.95 2.44
N LEU A 57 5.73 1.95 3.45
CA LEU A 57 6.08 1.53 4.80
C LEU A 57 6.44 0.05 4.89
N THR A 58 5.75 -0.81 4.12
CA THR A 58 6.02 -2.25 4.07
C THR A 58 7.37 -2.52 3.41
N ASN A 59 7.65 -1.88 2.27
CA ASN A 59 8.94 -1.99 1.59
C ASN A 59 10.08 -1.53 2.50
N LEU A 60 9.88 -0.43 3.24
CA LEU A 60 10.87 0.07 4.18
C LEU A 60 11.14 -0.94 5.31
N VAL A 61 10.10 -1.56 5.86
CA VAL A 61 10.25 -2.60 6.89
C VAL A 61 10.95 -3.83 6.35
N ASP A 62 10.55 -4.31 5.18
CA ASP A 62 11.11 -5.53 4.59
C ASP A 62 12.59 -5.35 4.26
N ARG A 63 12.99 -4.16 3.78
CA ARG A 63 14.41 -3.84 3.56
C ARG A 63 15.17 -3.64 4.87
N ALA A 64 14.61 -2.92 5.84
CA ALA A 64 15.22 -2.78 7.16
C ALA A 64 15.40 -4.15 7.83
N ARG A 65 14.42 -5.03 7.73
CA ARG A 65 14.52 -6.42 8.18
C ARG A 65 15.60 -7.17 7.42
N ALA A 66 15.66 -7.09 6.10
CA ALA A 66 16.70 -7.77 5.31
C ALA A 66 18.12 -7.29 5.68
N ASP A 67 18.31 -5.99 5.90
CA ASP A 67 19.60 -5.41 6.31
C ASP A 67 20.01 -5.85 7.72
N LEU A 68 19.04 -6.06 8.61
CA LEU A 68 19.26 -6.44 10.00
C LEU A 68 19.27 -7.96 10.22
N ALA A 69 18.55 -8.72 9.41
CA ALA A 69 18.29 -10.13 9.63
C ALA A 69 19.54 -11.00 9.45
N GLY A 70 20.56 -10.52 8.75
CA GLY A 70 21.86 -11.19 8.69
C GLY A 70 22.89 -10.67 9.70
N GLY A 71 22.57 -9.61 10.46
CA GLY A 71 23.53 -8.91 11.32
C GLY A 71 23.63 -9.51 12.73
N VAL A 72 24.81 -10.02 13.05
CA VAL A 72 25.17 -10.49 14.40
C VAL A 72 26.37 -9.69 14.89
N THR A 73 26.30 -9.19 16.12
CA THR A 73 27.44 -8.53 16.75
C THR A 73 28.03 -9.45 17.81
N VAL A 74 29.32 -9.75 17.66
CA VAL A 74 30.09 -10.48 18.67
C VAL A 74 30.89 -9.47 19.47
N GLN A 75 30.57 -9.35 20.76
CA GLN A 75 31.20 -8.43 21.70
C GLN A 75 32.13 -9.18 22.65
N ILE A 76 33.42 -8.85 22.64
CA ILE A 76 34.40 -9.45 23.56
C ILE A 76 34.65 -8.46 24.71
N VAL A 77 34.23 -8.84 25.91
CA VAL A 77 34.33 -7.99 27.12
C VAL A 77 35.48 -8.48 27.99
N GLU A 78 36.69 -8.02 27.69
CA GLU A 78 37.91 -8.31 28.46
C GLU A 78 38.55 -7.00 28.92
N ALA A 79 39.06 -6.95 30.15
CA ALA A 79 39.70 -5.76 30.73
C ALA A 79 41.13 -5.55 30.19
N ASP A 80 41.89 -6.62 29.97
CA ASP A 80 43.24 -6.55 29.40
C ASP A 80 43.22 -6.34 27.87
N PRO A 81 43.76 -5.23 27.34
CA PRO A 81 43.74 -4.95 25.90
C PRO A 81 44.52 -5.97 25.06
N VAL A 82 45.58 -6.58 25.61
CA VAL A 82 46.39 -7.57 24.89
C VAL A 82 45.63 -8.89 24.78
N LEU A 83 44.99 -9.33 25.86
CA LEU A 83 44.16 -10.53 25.84
C LEU A 83 42.90 -10.34 24.99
N ARG A 84 42.28 -9.17 25.04
CA ARG A 84 41.12 -8.83 24.20
C ARG A 84 41.45 -8.88 22.71
N ALA A 85 42.56 -8.27 22.30
CA ALA A 85 43.00 -8.31 20.90
C ALA A 85 43.34 -9.74 20.45
N ALA A 86 44.00 -10.52 21.30
CA ALA A 86 44.30 -11.92 21.00
C ALA A 86 43.04 -12.80 20.92
N GLN A 87 42.04 -12.57 21.77
CA GLN A 87 40.74 -13.24 21.67
C GLN A 87 40.01 -12.83 20.39
N ALA A 88 39.97 -11.54 20.04
CA ALA A 88 39.32 -11.04 18.83
C ALA A 88 39.89 -11.65 17.55
N GLU A 89 41.22 -11.75 17.43
CA GLU A 89 41.88 -12.39 16.29
C GLU A 89 41.56 -13.89 16.19
N ARG A 90 41.51 -14.61 17.32
CA ARG A 90 41.12 -16.03 17.31
C ARG A 90 39.63 -16.21 16.97
N THR A 91 38.77 -15.36 17.50
CA THR A 91 37.34 -15.34 17.17
C THR A 91 37.13 -15.09 15.67
N MET A 92 37.86 -14.15 15.07
CA MET A 92 37.84 -13.95 13.62
C MET A 92 38.31 -15.17 12.83
N ALA A 93 39.32 -15.90 13.31
CA ALA A 93 39.78 -17.11 12.64
C ALA A 93 38.70 -18.21 12.64
N VAL A 94 38.03 -18.41 13.78
CA VAL A 94 36.93 -19.38 13.90
C VAL A 94 35.73 -18.99 13.05
N LEU A 95 35.33 -17.72 13.06
CA LEU A 95 34.20 -17.20 12.26
C LEU A 95 34.45 -17.37 10.75
N ARG A 96 35.70 -17.30 10.30
CA ARG A 96 36.06 -17.48 8.89
C ARG A 96 35.84 -18.92 8.40
N ASP A 97 36.02 -19.88 9.29
CA ASP A 97 35.91 -21.31 8.99
C ASP A 97 34.50 -21.86 9.28
N LEU A 98 33.61 -21.04 9.89
CA LEU A 98 32.24 -21.40 10.21
C LEU A 98 31.33 -21.36 8.97
N PRO A 99 30.63 -22.46 8.63
CA PRO A 99 29.67 -22.46 7.54
C PRO A 99 28.48 -21.54 7.86
N GLY A 100 28.08 -20.71 6.89
CA GLY A 100 26.97 -19.76 7.03
C GLY A 100 27.39 -18.36 7.50
N VAL A 101 28.68 -18.09 7.71
CA VAL A 101 29.21 -16.73 7.87
C VAL A 101 29.61 -16.20 6.49
N GLY A 102 28.96 -15.14 6.03
CA GLY A 102 29.21 -14.53 4.72
C GLY A 102 30.27 -13.43 4.76
N ASP A 103 30.20 -12.52 5.75
CA ASP A 103 31.17 -11.44 5.94
C ASP A 103 31.48 -11.23 7.42
N GLN A 104 32.69 -10.80 7.73
CA GLN A 104 33.13 -10.51 9.10
C GLN A 104 34.09 -9.32 9.12
N ARG A 105 33.84 -8.38 10.03
CA ARG A 105 34.63 -7.17 10.18
C ARG A 105 34.91 -6.90 11.65
N LEU A 106 36.19 -6.81 12.00
CA LEU A 106 36.59 -6.24 13.29
C LEU A 106 36.44 -4.73 13.24
N VAL A 107 35.68 -4.16 14.17
CA VAL A 107 35.49 -2.72 14.27
C VAL A 107 36.76 -2.09 14.88
N PRO A 108 37.45 -1.19 14.15
CA PRO A 108 38.63 -0.52 14.69
C PRO A 108 38.29 0.30 15.93
N GLN A 109 39.18 0.29 16.93
CA GLN A 109 38.93 0.99 18.19
C GLN A 109 38.73 2.50 18.00
N ALA A 110 39.43 3.12 17.04
CA ALA A 110 39.24 4.53 16.68
C ALA A 110 37.84 4.82 16.08
N GLU A 111 37.26 3.88 15.34
CA GLU A 111 35.88 3.99 14.82
C GLU A 111 34.89 3.92 15.99
N LEU A 112 35.12 3.00 16.93
CA LEU A 112 34.31 2.86 18.12
C LEU A 112 34.34 4.11 19.02
N GLU A 113 35.53 4.68 19.23
CA GLU A 113 35.72 5.94 19.97
C GLU A 113 34.97 7.09 19.26
N ALA A 114 35.07 7.20 17.94
CA ALA A 114 34.37 8.23 17.17
C ALA A 114 32.84 8.11 17.24
N LEU A 115 32.29 6.89 17.36
CA LEU A 115 30.85 6.66 17.52
C LEU A 115 30.33 7.09 18.91
N ILE A 116 31.18 6.99 19.93
CA ILE A 116 30.84 7.26 21.32
C ILE A 116 31.09 8.73 21.69
N GLU A 117 32.07 9.36 21.04
CA GLU A 117 32.48 10.77 21.20
C GLU A 117 31.31 11.77 21.30
N PRO A 118 30.23 11.71 20.48
CA PRO A 118 29.12 12.65 20.58
C PRO A 118 28.31 12.56 21.88
N TRP A 119 28.34 11.39 22.53
CA TRP A 119 27.57 11.11 23.74
C TRP A 119 28.40 11.29 25.02
N LEU A 120 29.70 10.99 24.96
CA LEU A 120 30.60 11.09 26.12
C LEU A 120 31.44 12.37 26.17
N GLY A 121 31.56 13.10 25.06
CA GLY A 121 32.45 14.25 24.91
C GLY A 121 33.93 13.84 24.89
N GLY A 122 34.77 14.72 24.32
CA GLY A 122 36.18 14.46 23.94
C GLY A 122 37.22 14.21 25.02
N GLY A 123 36.83 13.56 26.10
CA GLY A 123 37.69 13.23 27.23
C GLY A 123 37.71 11.75 27.62
N VAL A 124 36.87 10.88 27.06
CA VAL A 124 36.88 9.46 27.44
C VAL A 124 37.82 8.67 26.53
N ARG A 125 39.09 8.59 26.95
CA ARG A 125 40.07 7.68 26.35
C ARG A 125 39.78 6.26 26.84
N SER A 126 40.03 5.26 25.98
CA SER A 126 39.90 3.83 26.30
C SER A 126 40.75 3.36 27.52
N GLU A 127 41.57 4.25 28.09
CA GLU A 127 42.39 4.07 29.28
C GLU A 127 41.59 4.17 30.60
N VAL A 128 40.44 4.84 30.61
CA VAL A 128 39.61 5.06 31.82
C VAL A 128 38.42 4.09 31.88
N VAL A 129 37.91 3.66 30.72
CA VAL A 129 36.84 2.67 30.60
C VAL A 129 37.26 1.63 29.55
N PRO A 130 37.37 0.34 29.90
CA PRO A 130 37.72 -0.70 28.95
C PRO A 130 36.61 -0.83 27.91
N LEU A 131 36.90 -0.41 26.67
CA LEU A 131 35.99 -0.60 25.54
C LEU A 131 36.07 -2.06 25.06
N PRO A 132 34.92 -2.70 24.79
CA PRO A 132 34.89 -4.05 24.25
C PRO A 132 35.40 -4.08 22.81
N ALA A 133 35.90 -5.23 22.36
CA ALA A 133 36.17 -5.44 20.94
C ALA A 133 34.86 -5.90 20.28
N LEU A 134 34.44 -5.21 19.22
CA LEU A 134 33.24 -5.55 18.45
C LEU A 134 33.64 -6.19 17.12
N ILE A 135 33.00 -7.31 16.81
CA ILE A 135 33.12 -7.98 15.52
C ILE A 135 31.72 -7.99 14.90
N ASP A 136 31.57 -7.26 13.80
CA ASP A 136 30.37 -7.30 12.96
C ASP A 136 30.43 -8.58 12.14
N VAL A 137 29.43 -9.45 12.30
CA VAL A 137 29.31 -10.71 11.56
C VAL A 137 28.03 -10.66 10.72
N ARG A 138 28.16 -11.00 9.44
CA ARG A 138 27.02 -11.15 8.53
C ARG A 138 26.82 -12.62 8.21
N LEU A 139 25.70 -13.19 8.65
CA LEU A 139 25.32 -14.55 8.31
C LEU A 139 24.69 -14.62 6.91
N GLU A 140 24.86 -15.74 6.24
CA GLU A 140 24.21 -16.08 4.97
C GLU A 140 22.75 -16.51 5.23
N GLY A 141 21.86 -15.54 5.45
CA GLY A 141 20.43 -15.78 5.67
C GLY A 141 19.87 -15.05 6.88
N GLU A 142 18.61 -15.33 7.23
CA GLU A 142 18.00 -14.81 8.46
C GLU A 142 18.61 -15.50 9.69
N VAL A 143 18.99 -14.69 10.67
CA VAL A 143 19.48 -15.12 11.98
C VAL A 143 18.31 -15.79 12.72
N HIS A 144 18.44 -17.09 12.93
CA HIS A 144 17.53 -17.88 13.77
C HIS A 144 18.20 -18.17 15.12
N ASP A 145 17.40 -18.42 16.16
CA ASP A 145 17.89 -18.78 17.50
C ASP A 145 18.86 -19.98 17.45
N GLU A 146 18.58 -20.98 16.61
CA GLU A 146 19.44 -22.15 16.42
C GLU A 146 20.82 -21.79 15.83
N ALA A 147 20.87 -20.80 14.94
CA ALA A 147 22.11 -20.31 14.35
C ALA A 147 22.93 -19.50 15.37
N LEU A 148 22.26 -18.70 16.20
CA LEU A 148 22.89 -17.97 17.31
C LEU A 148 23.47 -18.94 18.34
N ASP A 149 22.73 -19.98 18.72
CA ASP A 149 23.19 -20.98 19.69
C ASP A 149 24.35 -21.81 19.15
N SER A 150 24.35 -22.10 17.84
CA SER A 150 25.48 -22.73 17.15
C SER A 150 26.72 -21.81 17.17
N LEU A 151 26.55 -20.52 16.92
CA LEU A 151 27.63 -19.52 16.97
C LEU A 151 28.19 -19.37 18.39
N ARG A 152 27.32 -19.26 19.40
CA ARG A 152 27.70 -19.21 20.82
C ARG A 152 28.50 -20.44 21.23
N SER A 153 28.05 -21.63 20.81
CA SER A 153 28.72 -22.89 21.12
C SER A 153 30.11 -22.97 20.48
N ALA A 154 30.25 -22.54 19.22
CA ALA A 154 31.54 -22.52 18.52
C ALA A 154 32.52 -21.51 19.11
N LEU A 155 32.02 -20.38 19.63
CA LEU A 155 32.85 -19.32 20.20
C LEU A 155 33.20 -19.53 21.68
N ALA A 156 32.43 -20.33 22.41
CA ALA A 156 32.64 -20.58 23.85
C ALA A 156 34.03 -21.13 24.19
N GLU A 157 34.64 -21.93 23.30
CA GLU A 157 35.98 -22.48 23.52
C GLU A 157 37.12 -21.47 23.29
N VAL A 158 36.87 -20.45 22.46
CA VAL A 158 37.92 -19.54 21.96
C VAL A 158 37.86 -18.16 22.60
N ALA A 159 36.66 -17.71 22.93
CA ALA A 159 36.40 -16.45 23.62
C ALA A 159 35.28 -16.67 24.66
N PRO A 160 35.60 -17.13 25.89
CA PRO A 160 34.60 -17.36 26.93
C PRO A 160 33.90 -16.06 27.38
N ASP A 161 34.53 -14.90 27.15
CA ASP A 161 33.99 -13.58 27.45
C ASP A 161 33.24 -12.95 26.26
N ALA A 162 33.02 -13.71 25.18
CA ALA A 162 32.25 -13.25 24.03
C ALA A 162 30.75 -13.30 24.32
N ARG A 163 30.07 -12.18 24.10
CA ARG A 163 28.62 -12.10 24.01
C ARG A 163 28.22 -12.03 22.54
N VAL A 164 27.28 -12.87 22.17
CA VAL A 164 26.71 -12.91 20.82
C VAL A 164 25.29 -12.39 20.91
N ASP A 165 25.11 -11.17 20.42
CA ASP A 165 23.82 -10.48 20.41
C ASP A 165 23.34 -10.33 18.97
N ALA A 166 22.08 -10.73 18.73
CA ALA A 166 21.43 -10.51 17.45
C ALA A 166 21.01 -9.05 17.33
N GLN A 167 21.35 -8.41 16.22
CA GLN A 167 21.02 -7.01 15.99
C GLN A 167 19.51 -6.78 15.80
N SER A 168 18.73 -7.85 15.60
CA SER A 168 17.29 -7.83 15.34
C SER A 168 16.42 -7.67 16.58
N ASP A 169 16.86 -8.14 17.75
CA ASP A 169 15.95 -8.41 18.88
C ASP A 169 15.44 -7.12 19.55
N TRP A 170 16.27 -6.07 19.59
CA TRP A 170 15.91 -4.78 20.17
C TRP A 170 14.86 -4.01 19.36
N LEU A 171 14.67 -4.34 18.08
CA LEU A 171 13.75 -3.67 17.15
C LEU A 171 12.39 -4.34 17.05
N GLY A 172 12.18 -5.49 17.71
CA GLY A 172 10.88 -6.16 17.77
C GLY A 172 9.71 -5.20 18.07
N PRO A 173 9.77 -4.40 19.15
CA PRO A 173 8.70 -3.44 19.46
C PRO A 173 8.47 -2.37 18.38
N VAL A 174 9.51 -1.97 17.65
CA VAL A 174 9.41 -1.00 16.55
C VAL A 174 8.67 -1.63 15.37
N PHE A 175 9.01 -2.87 15.02
CA PHE A 175 8.29 -3.61 13.99
C PHE A 175 6.83 -3.86 14.35
N ASP A 176 6.53 -4.14 15.63
CA ASP A 176 5.16 -4.28 16.12
C ASP A 176 4.38 -2.97 16.00
N ALA A 177 4.99 -1.84 16.35
CA ALA A 177 4.38 -0.52 16.18
C ALA A 177 4.08 -0.21 14.70
N ILE A 178 5.01 -0.55 13.80
CA ILE A 178 4.80 -0.38 12.35
C ILE A 178 3.69 -1.32 11.84
N ALA A 179 3.64 -2.57 12.33
CA ALA A 179 2.57 -3.49 12.01
C ALA A 179 1.20 -2.98 12.48
N ALA A 180 1.12 -2.34 13.65
CA ALA A 180 -0.09 -1.68 14.12
C ALA A 180 -0.50 -0.51 13.20
N LEU A 181 0.46 0.29 12.72
CA LEU A 181 0.22 1.37 11.77
C LEU A 181 -0.30 0.85 10.42
N ARG A 182 0.22 -0.31 9.97
CA ARG A 182 -0.30 -1.02 8.79
C ARG A 182 -1.76 -1.43 8.96
N TRP A 183 -2.11 -2.01 10.12
CA TRP A 183 -3.51 -2.38 10.42
C TRP A 183 -4.43 -1.16 10.49
N LEU A 184 -3.97 -0.06 11.08
CA LEU A 184 -4.71 1.20 11.11
C LEU A 184 -5.01 1.70 9.69
N ALA A 185 -4.01 1.71 8.82
CA ALA A 185 -4.18 2.17 7.44
C ALA A 185 -5.08 1.24 6.61
N LEU A 186 -4.99 -0.08 6.78
CA LEU A 186 -5.94 -1.03 6.19
C LEU A 186 -7.37 -0.78 6.70
N GLY A 187 -7.54 -0.47 7.98
CA GLY A 187 -8.81 -0.06 8.57
C GLY A 187 -9.36 1.22 7.92
N LEU A 188 -8.51 2.21 7.67
CA LEU A 188 -8.89 3.45 6.97
C LEU A 188 -9.31 3.18 5.51
N ILE A 189 -8.59 2.32 4.78
CA ILE A 189 -8.95 1.91 3.41
C ILE A 189 -10.33 1.23 3.41
N ALA A 190 -10.56 0.30 4.35
CA ALA A 190 -11.85 -0.36 4.49
C ALA A 190 -12.98 0.65 4.82
N LEU A 191 -12.70 1.63 5.67
CA LEU A 191 -13.64 2.69 6.02
C LEU A 191 -13.95 3.60 4.81
N LEU A 192 -12.95 3.97 4.01
CA LEU A 192 -13.14 4.76 2.79
C LEU A 192 -13.96 3.99 1.74
N ALA A 193 -13.72 2.68 1.60
CA ALA A 193 -14.50 1.80 0.75
C ALA A 193 -15.97 1.73 1.21
N PHE A 194 -16.20 1.58 2.52
CA PHE A 194 -17.54 1.59 3.10
C PHE A 194 -18.26 2.94 2.90
N THR A 195 -17.58 4.05 3.17
CA THR A 195 -18.11 5.40 2.94
C THR A 195 -18.46 5.63 1.47
N SER A 196 -17.61 5.16 0.55
CA SER A 196 -17.88 5.23 -0.90
C SER A 196 -19.13 4.44 -1.28
N ALA A 197 -19.28 3.22 -0.76
CA ALA A 197 -20.48 2.42 -0.98
C ALA A 197 -21.73 3.12 -0.42
N ALA A 198 -21.66 3.68 0.79
CA ALA A 198 -22.76 4.42 1.40
C ALA A 198 -23.16 5.67 0.59
N ALA A 199 -22.18 6.42 0.08
CA ALA A 199 -22.41 7.59 -0.77
C ALA A 199 -23.11 7.19 -2.08
N VAL A 200 -22.66 6.13 -2.74
CA VAL A 200 -23.29 5.59 -3.96
C VAL A 200 -24.71 5.09 -3.67
N TRP A 201 -24.92 4.41 -2.55
CA TRP A 201 -26.24 3.96 -2.11
C TRP A 201 -27.20 5.14 -1.94
N LEU A 202 -26.77 6.18 -1.22
CA LEU A 202 -27.60 7.37 -0.98
C LEU A 202 -27.92 8.09 -2.30
N ALA A 203 -26.93 8.22 -3.19
CA ALA A 203 -27.11 8.85 -4.49
C ALA A 203 -28.07 8.05 -5.39
N ALA A 204 -27.92 6.73 -5.44
CA ALA A 204 -28.82 5.86 -6.19
C ALA A 204 -30.26 5.95 -5.64
N ARG A 205 -30.42 5.93 -4.31
CA ARG A 205 -31.73 6.07 -3.66
C ARG A 205 -32.37 7.43 -3.97
N ASN A 206 -31.61 8.52 -3.87
CA ASN A 206 -32.09 9.86 -4.18
C ASN A 206 -32.50 9.98 -5.65
N ALA A 207 -31.70 9.40 -6.56
CA ALA A 207 -31.99 9.40 -7.99
C ALA A 207 -33.25 8.59 -8.34
N LEU A 208 -33.48 7.45 -7.68
CA LEU A 208 -34.71 6.66 -7.85
C LEU A 208 -35.95 7.42 -7.35
N ASN A 209 -35.86 8.00 -6.15
CA ASN A 209 -36.95 8.78 -5.56
C ASN A 209 -37.32 9.98 -6.44
N ALA A 210 -36.33 10.69 -6.96
CA ALA A 210 -36.55 11.86 -7.83
C ALA A 210 -37.19 11.50 -9.18
N ASN A 211 -37.02 10.27 -9.66
CA ASN A 211 -37.53 9.81 -10.96
C ASN A 211 -38.67 8.78 -10.85
N ARG A 212 -39.33 8.68 -9.67
CA ARG A 212 -40.36 7.66 -9.41
C ARG A 212 -41.49 7.67 -10.44
N SER A 213 -42.01 8.84 -10.79
CA SER A 213 -43.10 8.98 -11.78
C SER A 213 -42.70 8.51 -13.17
N THR A 214 -41.44 8.75 -13.57
CA THR A 214 -40.92 8.28 -14.86
C THR A 214 -40.75 6.77 -14.86
N ILE A 215 -40.28 6.20 -13.75
CA ILE A 215 -40.12 4.75 -13.57
C ILE A 215 -41.47 4.05 -13.65
N GLU A 216 -42.51 4.59 -13.02
CA GLU A 216 -43.87 4.04 -13.04
C GLU A 216 -44.44 3.99 -14.46
N VAL A 217 -44.28 5.04 -15.26
CA VAL A 217 -44.70 5.05 -16.68
C VAL A 217 -43.96 3.98 -17.49
N VAL A 218 -42.64 3.82 -17.27
CA VAL A 218 -41.85 2.78 -17.95
C VAL A 218 -42.32 1.39 -17.53
N HIS A 219 -42.71 1.21 -16.27
CA HIS A 219 -43.24 -0.06 -15.77
C HIS A 219 -44.61 -0.39 -16.38
N LEU A 220 -45.51 0.60 -16.48
CA LEU A 220 -46.81 0.45 -17.15
C LEU A 220 -46.67 0.10 -18.64
N LEU A 221 -45.58 0.52 -19.29
CA LEU A 221 -45.24 0.15 -20.66
C LEU A 221 -44.58 -1.25 -20.79
N GLY A 222 -44.43 -2.00 -19.68
CA GLY A 222 -43.82 -3.33 -19.65
C GLY A 222 -42.30 -3.36 -19.44
N GLY A 223 -41.71 -2.27 -18.93
CA GLY A 223 -40.28 -2.21 -18.61
C GLY A 223 -39.89 -3.12 -17.45
N THR A 224 -38.80 -3.87 -17.61
CA THR A 224 -38.29 -4.79 -16.57
C THR A 224 -37.35 -4.10 -15.58
N ASP A 225 -37.34 -4.53 -14.33
CA ASP A 225 -36.43 -4.02 -13.28
C ASP A 225 -34.95 -4.07 -13.67
N GLY A 226 -34.56 -5.12 -14.40
CA GLY A 226 -33.20 -5.28 -14.92
C GLY A 226 -32.82 -4.23 -15.97
N GLN A 227 -33.77 -3.79 -16.80
CA GLN A 227 -33.55 -2.72 -17.77
C GLN A 227 -33.35 -1.38 -17.06
N ILE A 228 -34.17 -1.09 -16.04
CA ILE A 228 -34.04 0.12 -15.23
C ILE A 228 -32.69 0.12 -14.49
N ALA A 229 -32.33 -0.98 -13.84
CA ALA A 229 -31.04 -1.13 -13.16
C ALA A 229 -29.84 -0.87 -14.08
N ARG A 230 -29.88 -1.37 -15.33
CA ARG A 230 -28.78 -1.18 -16.30
C ARG A 230 -28.57 0.29 -16.68
N ILE A 231 -29.64 1.08 -16.73
CA ILE A 231 -29.55 2.52 -17.02
C ILE A 231 -28.78 3.24 -15.90
N PHE A 232 -29.14 2.97 -14.63
CA PHE A 232 -28.46 3.54 -13.47
C PHE A 232 -27.02 3.04 -13.31
N GLN A 233 -26.77 1.75 -13.58
CA GLN A 233 -25.39 1.22 -13.56
C GLN A 233 -24.49 1.93 -14.57
N ARG A 234 -25.01 2.28 -15.76
CA ARG A 234 -24.22 2.97 -16.78
C ARG A 234 -23.85 4.39 -16.37
N SER A 235 -24.74 5.11 -15.70
CA SER A 235 -24.39 6.45 -15.17
C SER A 235 -23.36 6.34 -14.06
N VAL A 236 -23.55 5.43 -13.10
CA VAL A 236 -22.60 5.21 -12.00
C VAL A 236 -21.24 4.74 -12.51
N LEU A 237 -21.21 3.91 -13.56
CA LEU A 237 -19.97 3.47 -14.22
C LEU A 237 -19.15 4.67 -14.70
N ILE A 238 -19.79 5.61 -15.39
CA ILE A 238 -19.12 6.78 -15.96
C ILE A 238 -18.61 7.68 -14.83
N ASP A 239 -19.45 7.94 -13.83
CA ASP A 239 -19.10 8.78 -12.68
C ASP A 239 -17.93 8.17 -11.88
N ALA A 240 -17.98 6.85 -11.63
CA ALA A 240 -16.94 6.13 -10.91
C ALA A 240 -15.65 5.99 -11.71
N ALA A 241 -15.72 5.79 -13.03
CA ALA A 241 -14.54 5.69 -13.88
C ALA A 241 -13.83 7.05 -13.99
N LEU A 242 -14.57 8.14 -14.20
CA LEU A 242 -14.01 9.50 -14.23
C LEU A 242 -13.46 9.90 -12.87
N GLY A 243 -14.25 9.70 -11.80
CA GLY A 243 -13.82 9.96 -10.44
C GLY A 243 -12.58 9.14 -10.09
N GLY A 244 -12.57 7.84 -10.41
CA GLY A 244 -11.44 6.96 -10.16
C GLY A 244 -10.18 7.36 -10.92
N LEU A 245 -10.29 7.77 -12.19
CA LEU A 245 -9.15 8.24 -12.96
C LEU A 245 -8.57 9.55 -12.40
N VAL A 246 -9.44 10.53 -12.10
CA VAL A 246 -9.01 11.80 -11.50
C VAL A 246 -8.40 11.57 -10.13
N GLY A 247 -9.02 10.72 -9.31
CA GLY A 247 -8.53 10.36 -7.98
C GLY A 247 -7.17 9.66 -8.05
N LEU A 248 -6.97 8.74 -8.99
CA LEU A 248 -5.68 8.08 -9.21
C LEU A 248 -4.59 9.09 -9.57
N ILE A 249 -4.87 10.00 -10.50
CA ILE A 249 -3.90 11.03 -10.91
C ILE A 249 -3.55 11.95 -9.74
N LEU A 250 -4.56 12.43 -8.99
CA LEU A 250 -4.34 13.30 -7.83
C LEU A 250 -3.55 12.59 -6.73
N GLY A 251 -3.91 11.34 -6.43
CA GLY A 251 -3.20 10.52 -5.44
C GLY A 251 -1.76 10.26 -5.86
N ALA A 252 -1.53 9.89 -7.12
CA ALA A 252 -0.18 9.66 -7.66
C ALA A 252 0.67 10.93 -7.61
N VAL A 253 0.13 12.08 -8.01
CA VAL A 253 0.83 13.37 -7.93
C VAL A 253 1.18 13.69 -6.48
N ALA A 254 0.24 13.57 -5.56
CA ALA A 254 0.48 13.81 -4.14
C ALA A 254 1.57 12.86 -3.57
N LEU A 255 1.56 11.58 -3.93
CA LEU A 255 2.61 10.63 -3.54
C LEU A 255 3.97 11.01 -4.12
N THR A 256 4.05 11.42 -5.38
CA THR A 256 5.34 11.84 -5.99
C THR A 256 5.91 13.08 -5.31
N ILE A 257 5.06 14.06 -4.96
CA ILE A 257 5.48 15.25 -4.20
C ILE A 257 5.99 14.82 -2.83
N LEU A 258 5.25 13.97 -2.12
CA LEU A 258 5.62 13.52 -0.79
C LEU A 258 6.94 12.74 -0.82
N GLY A 259 7.12 11.84 -1.78
CA GLY A 259 8.35 11.10 -2.00
C GLY A 259 9.55 12.00 -2.30
N ALA A 260 9.37 13.05 -3.11
CA ALA A 260 10.42 14.02 -3.38
C ALA A 260 10.85 14.81 -2.13
N GLN A 261 9.89 15.14 -1.25
CA GLN A 261 10.20 15.81 0.02
C GLN A 261 10.99 14.90 0.96
N PHE A 262 10.66 13.60 1.03
CA PHE A 262 11.45 12.64 1.80
C PHE A 262 12.85 12.43 1.20
N ALA A 263 12.99 12.45 -0.14
CA ALA A 263 14.28 12.41 -0.84
C ALA A 263 15.20 13.57 -0.47
N ALA A 264 14.64 14.76 -0.27
CA ALA A 264 15.40 15.94 0.09
C ALA A 264 15.93 15.93 1.54
N LEU A 265 15.44 15.05 2.41
CA LEU A 265 15.83 15.02 3.83
C LEU A 265 17.16 14.29 4.10
N ASP A 266 17.83 13.77 3.07
CA ASP A 266 19.10 13.01 3.13
C ASP A 266 19.10 11.86 4.16
N ALA A 267 17.91 11.47 4.62
CA ALA A 267 17.71 10.27 5.37
C ALA A 267 17.86 9.13 4.36
N GLY A 268 18.86 8.26 4.54
CA GLY A 268 19.12 7.07 3.71
C GLY A 268 17.92 6.15 3.46
N LEU A 269 16.77 6.46 4.07
CA LEU A 269 15.42 5.96 3.77
C LEU A 269 15.03 5.99 2.28
N VAL A 270 15.60 6.87 1.46
CA VAL A 270 15.19 7.03 0.05
C VAL A 270 15.80 5.98 -0.87
N GLN A 271 16.93 5.36 -0.48
CA GLN A 271 17.40 4.14 -1.15
C GLN A 271 16.59 2.90 -0.72
N GLY A 272 15.83 2.97 0.40
CA GLY A 272 15.10 1.84 0.98
C GLY A 272 13.55 1.85 0.84
N GLY A 273 12.91 3.01 0.68
CA GLY A 273 11.45 3.15 0.80
C GLY A 273 10.69 3.45 -0.49
N GLY A 274 11.33 3.29 -1.66
CA GLY A 274 10.71 3.57 -2.96
C GLY A 274 9.55 2.62 -3.28
N LEU A 275 8.53 3.15 -3.97
CA LEU A 275 7.46 2.34 -4.55
C LEU A 275 7.98 1.63 -5.78
N ASP A 276 7.93 0.31 -5.78
CA ASP A 276 8.38 -0.53 -6.89
C ASP A 276 7.33 -0.57 -8.02
N ALA A 277 7.70 -1.09 -9.18
CA ALA A 277 6.78 -1.19 -10.33
C ALA A 277 5.50 -2.00 -10.00
N ILE A 278 5.61 -2.97 -9.09
CA ILE A 278 4.46 -3.74 -8.63
C ILE A 278 3.53 -2.91 -7.73
N ASP A 279 4.06 -1.98 -6.95
CA ASP A 279 3.26 -1.09 -6.11
C ASP A 279 2.45 -0.12 -6.97
N TRP A 280 3.04 0.36 -8.06
CA TRP A 280 2.33 1.15 -9.07
C TRP A 280 1.18 0.37 -9.72
N LEU A 281 1.37 -0.93 -9.98
CA LEU A 281 0.32 -1.80 -10.49
C LEU A 281 -0.79 -2.03 -9.44
N LEU A 282 -0.42 -2.26 -8.18
CA LEU A 282 -1.38 -2.41 -7.07
C LEU A 282 -2.21 -1.13 -6.86
N MET A 283 -1.59 0.04 -6.91
CA MET A 283 -2.29 1.32 -6.86
C MET A 283 -3.19 1.54 -8.08
N ALA A 284 -2.77 1.11 -9.26
CA ALA A 284 -3.60 1.17 -10.46
C ALA A 284 -4.86 0.31 -10.33
N LEU A 285 -4.87 -0.74 -9.49
CA LEU A 285 -6.04 -1.58 -9.21
C LEU A 285 -7.10 -0.87 -8.32
N VAL A 286 -6.70 0.10 -7.49
CA VAL A 286 -7.58 0.84 -6.57
C VAL A 286 -8.81 1.46 -7.27
N PRO A 287 -8.70 2.23 -8.37
CA PRO A 287 -9.87 2.76 -9.05
C PRO A 287 -10.78 1.67 -9.63
N PHE A 288 -10.24 0.52 -10.06
CA PHE A 288 -11.07 -0.60 -10.52
C PHE A 288 -11.87 -1.22 -9.37
N ALA A 289 -11.26 -1.37 -8.19
CA ALA A 289 -11.97 -1.80 -6.99
C ALA A 289 -13.08 -0.80 -6.61
N ALA A 290 -12.79 0.50 -6.66
CA ALA A 290 -13.79 1.54 -6.39
C ALA A 290 -14.96 1.50 -7.38
N VAL A 291 -14.69 1.32 -8.68
CA VAL A 291 -15.71 1.14 -9.71
C VAL A 291 -16.53 -0.12 -9.46
N ALA A 292 -15.89 -1.25 -9.14
CA ALA A 292 -16.58 -2.50 -8.83
C ALA A 292 -17.54 -2.34 -7.64
N ILE A 293 -17.06 -1.74 -6.55
CA ILE A 293 -17.87 -1.43 -5.36
C ILE A 293 -19.06 -0.55 -5.77
N ALA A 294 -18.82 0.56 -6.48
CA ALA A 294 -19.88 1.47 -6.89
C ALA A 294 -20.95 0.78 -7.76
N LEU A 295 -20.56 -0.07 -8.70
CA LEU A 295 -21.48 -0.81 -9.56
C LEU A 295 -22.31 -1.84 -8.81
N LEU A 296 -21.68 -2.57 -7.89
CA LEU A 296 -22.35 -3.56 -7.04
C LEU A 296 -23.35 -2.88 -6.11
N THR A 297 -22.92 -1.81 -5.43
CA THR A 297 -23.79 -1.02 -4.55
C THR A 297 -24.96 -0.42 -5.32
N ALA A 298 -24.72 0.20 -6.48
CA ALA A 298 -25.79 0.78 -7.30
C ALA A 298 -26.81 -0.27 -7.74
N ARG A 299 -26.35 -1.43 -8.21
CA ARG A 299 -27.22 -2.54 -8.62
C ARG A 299 -28.07 -3.05 -7.46
N MET A 300 -27.44 -3.35 -6.32
CA MET A 300 -28.13 -3.84 -5.14
C MET A 300 -29.19 -2.84 -4.65
N THR A 301 -28.84 -1.54 -4.65
CA THR A 301 -29.74 -0.46 -4.24
C THR A 301 -30.97 -0.38 -5.13
N VAL A 302 -30.79 -0.38 -6.45
CA VAL A 302 -31.89 -0.28 -7.42
C VAL A 302 -32.81 -1.49 -7.32
N LEU A 303 -32.27 -2.71 -7.31
CA LEU A 303 -33.06 -3.94 -7.20
C LEU A 303 -33.78 -4.07 -5.85
N ALA A 304 -33.16 -3.60 -4.76
CA ALA A 304 -33.80 -3.58 -3.45
C ALA A 304 -34.92 -2.55 -3.38
N SER A 305 -34.77 -1.40 -4.05
CA SER A 305 -35.81 -0.36 -4.08
C SER A 305 -36.99 -0.73 -4.97
N LEU A 306 -36.75 -1.35 -6.13
CA LEU A 306 -37.82 -1.79 -7.04
C LEU A 306 -38.68 -2.89 -6.41
N ARG A 307 -38.07 -3.86 -5.72
CA ARG A 307 -38.80 -4.88 -4.94
C ARG A 307 -39.73 -4.34 -3.85
N LYS A 308 -39.51 -3.11 -3.37
CA LYS A 308 -40.37 -2.49 -2.35
C LYS A 308 -41.50 -1.64 -2.95
N MET A 309 -41.45 -1.36 -4.25
CA MET A 309 -42.47 -0.56 -4.96
C MET A 309 -43.53 -1.42 -5.65
N LEU A 310 -43.25 -2.71 -5.80
CA LEU A 310 -44.20 -3.77 -6.17
C LEU A 310 -44.82 -4.37 -4.91
#